data_AF-A0A1I4V7Q5-F1
#
_entry.id   AF-A0A1I4V7Q5-F1
#
_cell.length_a   1.000
_cell.length_b   1.000
_cell.length_c   1.000
_cell.angle_alpha   90.00
_cell.angle_beta   90.00
_cell.angle_gamma   90.00
#
_symmetry.space_group_name_H-M   'P 1'
#
loop_
_entity.id
_entity.type
_entity.pdbx_description
1 polymer ?
#
loop_
_entity_poly.entity_id
_entity_poly.type
_entity_poly.pdbx_seq_one_letter_code
_entity_poly.pdbx_strand_id
1 'polypeptide(L)'
;MKTEKMLISNDAPGAERLINHLELILPTLNELVPLYNDLDLGELNEKTALSMLTDSGATATEQFLSVIASNCYAIGANKHFVSQQVGLQADFVANFKEKVNEIIQKKPLELSSSYFSYSPADRSYCISEQTKIEITESFKTYLTDPKQIEMYNAFEKAKKALLELKKSFKDFAGYEYQGDLTELIQRKNYKNEFVSELDPKNLIYFIRDRTPKN
;
A
#
# COMPACT_ATOMS: atom_id res chain seq x y z
N MET A 1 -18.37 -6.41 23.95
CA MET A 1 -18.79 -7.30 22.86
C MET A 1 -17.69 -7.29 21.81
N LYS A 2 -17.19 -8.44 21.35
CA LYS A 2 -16.21 -8.47 20.24
C LYS A 2 -16.93 -8.01 18.99
N THR A 3 -16.50 -6.91 18.39
CA THR A 3 -16.99 -6.44 17.09
C THR A 3 -16.65 -7.52 16.07
N GLU A 4 -17.65 -8.12 15.45
CA GLU A 4 -17.46 -9.15 14.44
C GLU A 4 -16.79 -8.50 13.23
N LYS A 5 -15.60 -9.00 12.84
CA LYS A 5 -14.80 -8.47 11.73
C LYS A 5 -14.90 -9.49 10.58
N MET A 6 -15.58 -9.14 9.50
CA MET A 6 -15.73 -10.00 8.32
C MET A 6 -14.73 -9.59 7.24
N LEU A 7 -13.85 -10.51 6.83
CA LEU A 7 -12.95 -10.30 5.69
C LEU A 7 -13.74 -10.39 4.38
N ILE A 8 -13.70 -9.34 3.57
CA ILE A 8 -14.43 -9.28 2.28
C ILE A 8 -13.52 -9.19 1.06
N SER A 9 -12.27 -8.78 1.24
CA SER A 9 -11.27 -8.76 0.17
C SER A 9 -9.88 -8.99 0.75
N ASN A 10 -9.04 -9.72 0.02
CA ASN A 10 -7.66 -9.98 0.36
C ASN A 10 -6.80 -9.99 -0.91
N ASP A 11 -6.00 -8.94 -1.11
CA ASP A 11 -5.02 -8.88 -2.20
C ASP A 11 -3.64 -9.34 -1.72
N ALA A 12 -3.54 -10.64 -1.41
CA ALA A 12 -2.29 -11.27 -1.03
C ALA A 12 -1.17 -11.10 -2.09
N PRO A 13 -1.43 -11.24 -3.41
CA PRO A 13 -0.42 -10.98 -4.43
C PRO A 13 0.05 -9.51 -4.46
N GLY A 14 -0.82 -8.56 -4.15
CA GLY A 14 -0.45 -7.15 -3.96
C GLY A 14 0.53 -6.96 -2.81
N ALA A 15 0.22 -7.53 -1.65
CA ALA A 15 1.10 -7.48 -0.47
C ALA A 15 2.48 -8.10 -0.75
N GLU A 16 2.51 -9.27 -1.38
CA GLU A 16 3.75 -9.97 -1.73
C GLU A 16 4.60 -9.17 -2.71
N ARG A 17 3.99 -8.56 -3.74
CA ARG A 17 4.69 -7.68 -4.68
C ARG A 17 5.33 -6.49 -3.97
N LEU A 18 4.64 -5.88 -3.01
CA LEU A 18 5.20 -4.77 -2.25
C LEU A 18 6.38 -5.23 -1.37
N ILE A 19 6.24 -6.34 -0.65
CA ILE A 19 7.33 -6.90 0.18
C ILE A 19 8.55 -7.20 -0.69
N ASN A 20 8.36 -7.94 -1.79
CA ASN A 20 9.45 -8.27 -2.71
C ASN A 20 10.09 -7.01 -3.29
N HIS A 21 9.29 -5.98 -3.60
CA HIS A 21 9.82 -4.72 -4.08
C HIS A 21 10.69 -4.00 -3.03
N LEU A 22 10.24 -3.97 -1.77
CA LEU A 22 11.01 -3.41 -0.67
C LEU A 22 12.31 -4.20 -0.43
N GLU A 23 12.25 -5.54 -0.47
CA GLU A 23 13.41 -6.42 -0.32
C GLU A 23 14.46 -6.18 -1.43
N LEU A 24 14.02 -5.96 -2.67
CA LEU A 24 14.91 -5.61 -3.78
C LEU A 24 15.63 -4.27 -3.58
N ILE A 25 15.15 -3.40 -2.70
CA ILE A 25 15.75 -2.09 -2.43
C ILE A 25 16.71 -2.13 -1.23
N LEU A 26 16.59 -3.12 -0.34
CA LEU A 26 17.46 -3.27 0.83
C LEU A 26 18.97 -3.21 0.52
N PRO A 27 19.50 -3.87 -0.54
CA PRO A 27 20.92 -3.77 -0.84
C PRO A 27 21.38 -2.33 -1.07
N THR A 28 20.61 -1.55 -1.84
CA THR A 28 20.88 -0.14 -2.12
C THR A 28 20.80 0.71 -0.85
N LEU A 29 19.84 0.45 0.05
CA LEU A 29 19.78 1.16 1.33
C LEU A 29 20.99 0.84 2.22
N ASN A 30 21.45 -0.40 2.20
CA ASN A 30 22.60 -0.83 2.98
C ASN A 30 23.92 -0.29 2.43
N GLU A 31 24.00 0.07 1.15
CA GLU A 31 25.13 0.84 0.59
C GLU A 31 25.21 2.28 1.15
N LEU A 32 24.09 2.85 1.63
CA LEU A 32 24.06 4.20 2.22
C LEU A 32 24.60 4.23 3.66
N VAL A 33 24.52 3.11 4.39
CA VAL A 33 24.95 2.99 5.80
C VAL A 33 26.41 3.44 6.02
N PRO A 34 27.42 2.96 5.25
CA PRO A 34 28.80 3.38 5.46
C PRO A 34 29.00 4.88 5.21
N LEU A 35 28.31 5.47 4.22
CA LEU A 35 28.43 6.91 3.93
C LEU A 35 27.97 7.78 5.10
N TYR A 36 26.97 7.30 5.83
CA TYR A 36 26.46 7.99 7.01
C TYR A 36 27.37 7.83 8.23
N ASN A 37 28.02 6.68 8.42
CA ASN A 37 28.99 6.50 9.50
C ASN A 37 30.21 7.42 9.36
N ASP A 38 30.54 7.84 8.13
CA ASP A 38 31.60 8.81 7.86
C ASP A 38 31.20 10.26 8.21
N LEU A 39 29.90 10.52 8.44
CA LEU A 39 29.38 11.79 8.94
C LEU A 39 29.23 11.72 10.46
N ASP A 40 30.08 12.45 11.19
CA ASP A 40 29.96 12.57 12.65
C ASP A 40 28.74 13.42 13.03
N LEU A 41 27.57 12.79 13.05
CA LEU A 41 26.27 13.42 13.34
C LEU A 41 25.75 13.07 14.75
N GLY A 42 26.55 12.36 15.56
CA GLY A 42 26.15 11.84 16.88
C GLY A 42 25.23 10.62 16.82
N GLU A 43 24.64 10.26 17.96
CA GLU A 43 23.68 9.13 18.04
C GLU A 43 22.33 9.54 17.42
N LEU A 44 22.07 9.09 16.20
CA LEU A 44 20.80 9.33 15.51
C LEU A 44 19.96 8.06 15.49
N ASN A 45 18.66 8.22 15.71
CA ASN A 45 17.73 7.11 15.54
C ASN A 45 17.66 6.72 14.05
N GLU A 46 17.36 5.46 13.81
CA GLU A 46 17.65 4.83 12.53
C GLU A 46 16.66 5.21 11.43
N LYS A 47 15.46 5.65 11.85
CA LYS A 47 14.45 6.25 10.98
C LYS A 47 14.88 7.64 10.51
N THR A 48 15.55 8.41 11.36
CA THR A 48 16.07 9.73 11.01
C THR A 48 17.25 9.59 10.05
N ALA A 49 18.17 8.66 10.32
CA ALA A 49 19.30 8.38 9.43
C ALA A 49 18.85 8.00 8.01
N LEU A 50 17.86 7.10 7.88
CA LEU A 50 17.34 6.71 6.57
C LEU A 50 16.64 7.88 5.87
N SER A 51 15.79 8.63 6.60
CA SER A 51 15.08 9.79 6.08
C SER A 51 16.03 10.88 5.55
N MET A 52 17.16 11.09 6.22
CA MET A 52 18.17 12.09 5.84
C MET A 52 19.01 11.71 4.64
N LEU A 53 18.99 10.45 4.24
CA LEU A 53 19.68 9.97 3.04
C LEU A 53 18.72 10.01 1.85
N THR A 54 17.44 9.71 2.07
CA THR A 54 16.41 9.63 1.01
C THR A 54 16.12 10.95 0.30
N ASP A 55 16.50 12.09 0.87
CA ASP A 55 16.39 13.42 0.25
C ASP A 55 17.65 13.82 -0.56
N SER A 56 18.43 12.83 -1.00
CA SER A 56 19.74 13.01 -1.64
C SER A 56 20.81 13.59 -0.71
N GLY A 57 20.68 13.33 0.60
CA GLY A 57 21.66 13.74 1.61
C GLY A 57 21.58 15.22 1.97
N ALA A 58 20.52 15.93 1.58
CA ALA A 58 20.40 17.37 1.85
C ALA A 58 20.31 17.62 3.35
N THR A 59 19.37 16.99 4.05
CA THR A 59 19.19 17.14 5.50
C THR A 59 20.42 16.67 6.27
N ALA A 60 21.05 15.55 5.88
CA ALA A 60 22.27 15.06 6.52
C ALA A 60 23.40 16.11 6.48
N THR A 61 23.59 16.76 5.34
CA THR A 61 24.66 17.76 5.19
C THR A 61 24.38 19.06 5.94
N GLU A 62 23.11 19.48 6.02
CA GLU A 62 22.74 20.65 6.83
C GLU A 62 23.03 20.41 8.30
N GLN A 63 22.69 19.22 8.81
CA GLN A 63 22.95 18.88 10.20
C GLN A 63 24.45 18.78 10.50
N PHE A 64 25.23 18.19 9.59
CA PHE A 64 26.70 18.13 9.72
C PHE A 64 27.32 19.53 9.85
N LEU A 65 26.96 20.45 8.95
CA LEU A 65 27.45 21.83 9.00
C LEU A 65 26.96 22.56 10.25
N SER A 66 25.75 22.27 10.72
CA SER A 66 25.22 22.82 11.98
C SER A 66 25.98 22.35 13.21
N VAL A 67 26.41 21.08 13.25
CA VAL A 67 27.24 20.54 14.34
C VAL A 67 28.59 21.26 14.40
N ILE A 68 29.25 21.44 13.25
CA ILE A 68 30.51 22.18 13.17
C ILE A 68 30.34 23.62 13.65
N ALA A 69 29.29 24.31 13.19
CA ALA A 69 29.00 25.67 13.60
C ALA A 69 28.76 25.75 15.11
N SER A 70 27.95 24.84 15.66
CA SER A 70 27.66 24.74 17.09
C SER A 70 28.93 24.54 17.93
N ASN A 71 29.80 23.61 17.53
CA ASN A 71 31.07 23.34 18.21
C ASN A 71 31.99 24.57 18.21
N CYS A 72 32.04 25.30 17.10
CA CYS A 72 32.81 26.55 17.01
C CYS A 72 32.23 27.64 17.94
N TYR A 73 30.91 27.78 18.02
CA TYR A 73 30.29 28.73 18.94
C TYR A 73 30.50 28.36 20.41
N ALA A 74 30.49 27.05 20.74
CA ALA A 74 30.70 26.57 22.10
C ALA A 74 32.07 26.93 22.69
N ILE A 75 33.09 27.08 21.83
CA ILE A 75 34.44 27.53 22.21
C ILE A 75 34.62 29.06 22.12
N GLY A 76 33.54 29.81 21.88
CA GLY A 76 33.54 31.27 21.84
C GLY A 76 34.00 31.88 20.51
N ALA A 77 34.01 31.11 19.41
CA ALA A 77 34.40 31.65 18.10
C ALA A 77 33.37 32.66 17.56
N ASN A 78 33.86 33.65 16.80
CA ASN A 78 33.00 34.65 16.17
C ASN A 78 32.38 34.12 14.86
N LYS A 79 31.32 34.81 14.38
CA LYS A 79 30.58 34.44 13.17
C LYS A 79 31.47 34.33 11.91
N HIS A 80 32.50 35.15 11.79
CA HIS A 80 33.39 35.12 10.62
C HIS A 80 34.24 33.84 10.60
N PHE A 81 34.81 33.47 11.75
CA PHE A 81 35.54 32.21 11.92
C PHE A 81 34.64 31.00 11.65
N VAL A 82 33.43 30.99 12.21
CA VAL A 82 32.44 29.93 11.98
C VAL A 82 32.13 29.77 10.49
N SER A 83 31.90 30.87 9.77
CA SER A 83 31.63 30.84 8.33
C SER A 83 32.81 30.29 7.52
N GLN A 84 34.06 30.56 7.94
CA GLN A 84 35.24 29.99 7.29
C GLN A 84 35.31 28.48 7.53
N GLN A 85 35.09 28.01 8.77
CA GLN A 85 35.12 26.58 9.10
C GLN A 85 34.04 25.78 8.38
N VAL A 86 32.82 26.31 8.28
CA VAL A 86 31.74 25.72 7.48
C VAL A 86 32.12 25.71 5.99
N GLY A 87 32.69 26.80 5.48
CA GLY A 87 33.12 26.90 4.09
C GLY A 87 34.22 25.90 3.69
N LEU A 88 35.12 25.56 4.61
CA LEU A 88 36.17 24.55 4.39
C LEU A 88 35.60 23.14 4.15
N GLN A 89 34.35 22.88 4.50
CA GLN A 89 33.68 21.59 4.28
C GLN A 89 32.94 21.49 2.94
N ALA A 90 32.96 22.54 2.10
CA ALA A 90 32.18 22.58 0.87
C ALA A 90 32.47 21.39 -0.06
N ASP A 91 33.74 21.05 -0.28
CA ASP A 91 34.14 19.94 -1.14
C ASP A 91 33.73 18.58 -0.57
N PHE A 92 33.81 18.43 0.76
CA PHE A 92 33.35 17.22 1.44
C PHE A 92 31.83 17.04 1.30
N VAL A 93 31.06 18.10 1.53
CA VAL A 93 29.60 18.08 1.38
C VAL A 93 29.19 17.77 -0.07
N ALA A 94 29.88 18.36 -1.04
CA ALA A 94 29.62 18.09 -2.46
C ALA A 94 29.87 16.62 -2.80
N ASN A 95 31.02 16.07 -2.39
CA ASN A 95 31.39 14.67 -2.61
C ASN A 95 30.42 13.70 -1.90
N PHE A 96 30.01 14.00 -0.67
CA PHE A 96 29.01 13.21 0.04
C PHE A 96 27.67 13.18 -0.72
N LYS A 97 27.16 14.34 -1.14
CA LYS A 97 25.91 14.42 -1.91
C LYS A 97 26.00 13.68 -3.24
N GLU A 98 27.15 13.74 -3.91
CA GLU A 98 27.39 13.01 -5.15
C GLU A 98 27.31 11.49 -4.92
N LYS A 99 28.02 10.96 -3.93
CA LYS A 99 27.98 9.53 -3.56
C LYS A 99 26.59 9.05 -3.16
N VAL A 100 25.86 9.84 -2.37
CA VAL A 100 24.47 9.52 -2.00
C VAL A 100 23.58 9.51 -3.24
N ASN A 101 23.71 10.49 -4.13
CA ASN A 101 22.97 10.53 -5.39
C ASN A 101 23.29 9.36 -6.30
N GLU A 102 24.55 8.94 -6.43
CA GLU A 102 24.92 7.77 -7.24
C GLU A 102 24.23 6.49 -6.78
N ILE A 103 23.99 6.35 -5.47
CA ILE A 103 23.30 5.19 -4.89
C ILE A 103 21.78 5.32 -5.08
N ILE A 104 21.22 6.52 -4.88
CA ILE A 104 19.76 6.74 -4.92
C ILE A 104 19.22 6.86 -6.35
N GLN A 105 19.92 7.54 -7.27
CA GLN A 105 19.51 7.70 -8.67
C GLN A 105 19.37 6.38 -9.43
N LYS A 106 19.95 5.29 -8.89
CA LYS A 106 19.77 3.93 -9.44
C LYS A 106 18.35 3.40 -9.28
N LYS A 107 17.44 4.04 -8.53
CA LYS A 107 16.05 3.59 -8.36
C LYS A 107 15.00 4.71 -8.33
N PRO A 108 13.79 4.46 -8.87
CA PRO A 108 12.74 5.46 -9.04
C PRO A 108 11.83 5.67 -7.81
N LEU A 109 12.19 5.18 -6.61
CA LEU A 109 11.22 5.11 -5.51
C LEU A 109 11.26 6.34 -4.57
N GLU A 110 10.08 6.89 -4.29
CA GLU A 110 9.81 7.54 -3.01
C GLU A 110 9.98 6.49 -1.90
N LEU A 111 11.18 6.43 -1.33
CA LEU A 111 11.51 5.57 -0.20
C LEU A 111 10.70 5.99 1.02
N SER A 112 9.57 5.32 1.26
CA SER A 112 8.89 5.48 2.55
C SER A 112 9.72 4.78 3.63
N SER A 113 10.55 5.56 4.33
CA SER A 113 11.42 5.12 5.43
C SER A 113 10.67 4.40 6.55
N SER A 114 9.34 4.51 6.59
CA SER A 114 8.46 3.82 7.55
C SER A 114 8.47 2.29 7.42
N TYR A 115 8.83 1.72 6.27
CA TYR A 115 8.81 0.27 6.05
C TYR A 115 10.11 -0.43 6.45
N PHE A 116 11.14 0.33 6.82
CA PHE A 116 12.46 -0.20 7.10
C PHE A 116 12.80 -0.03 8.57
N SER A 117 13.46 -1.05 9.11
CA SER A 117 14.05 -1.06 10.45
C SER A 117 15.55 -1.28 10.32
N TYR A 118 16.33 -0.81 11.27
CA TYR A 118 17.77 -1.06 11.29
C TYR A 118 18.09 -2.10 12.36
N SER A 119 18.95 -3.06 12.01
CA SER A 119 19.51 -4.03 12.95
C SER A 119 20.87 -3.53 13.42
N PRO A 120 21.03 -3.14 14.70
CA PRO A 120 22.34 -2.78 15.25
C PRO A 120 23.34 -3.95 15.24
N ALA A 121 22.83 -5.18 15.36
CA ALA A 121 23.65 -6.40 15.36
C ALA A 121 24.30 -6.63 13.98
N ASP A 122 23.51 -6.44 12.92
CA ASP A 122 23.96 -6.68 11.53
C ASP A 122 24.47 -5.40 10.84
N ARG A 123 24.29 -4.25 11.50
CA ARG A 123 24.58 -2.90 10.98
C ARG A 123 23.94 -2.65 9.61
N SER A 124 22.69 -3.06 9.46
CA SER A 124 21.98 -3.02 8.17
C SER A 124 20.48 -2.78 8.35
N TYR A 125 19.87 -2.14 7.37
CA TYR A 125 18.43 -2.06 7.20
C TYR A 125 17.83 -3.40 6.77
N CYS A 126 16.65 -3.68 7.30
CA CYS A 126 15.82 -4.85 7.00
C CYS A 126 14.33 -4.49 7.07
N ILE A 127 13.48 -5.41 6.63
CA ILE A 127 12.04 -5.32 6.81
C ILE A 127 11.67 -6.27 7.94
N SER A 128 11.17 -5.74 9.05
CA SER A 128 10.80 -6.57 10.20
C SER A 128 9.60 -7.48 9.86
N GLU A 129 9.51 -8.63 10.54
CA GLU A 129 8.33 -9.50 10.40
C GLU A 129 7.04 -8.77 10.79
N GLN A 130 7.10 -7.89 11.78
CA GLN A 130 5.97 -7.03 12.16
C GLN A 130 5.53 -6.13 10.99
N THR A 131 6.47 -5.53 10.27
CA THR A 131 6.18 -4.70 9.09
C THR A 131 5.59 -5.53 7.96
N LYS A 132 6.07 -6.76 7.73
CA LYS A 132 5.47 -7.68 6.74
C LYS A 132 4.03 -8.04 7.09
N ILE A 133 3.74 -8.24 8.37
CA ILE A 133 2.38 -8.48 8.88
C ILE A 133 1.50 -7.24 8.64
N GLU A 134 1.99 -6.04 8.95
CA GLU A 134 1.27 -4.78 8.75
C GLU A 134 0.96 -4.52 7.27
N ILE A 135 1.93 -4.75 6.38
CA ILE A 135 1.73 -4.69 4.94
C ILE A 135 0.64 -5.68 4.55
N THR A 136 0.76 -6.95 4.95
CA THR A 136 -0.25 -7.98 4.62
C THR A 136 -1.64 -7.62 5.12
N GLU A 137 -1.75 -7.01 6.30
CA GLU A 137 -3.03 -6.58 6.86
C GLU A 137 -3.61 -5.35 6.12
N SER A 138 -2.77 -4.44 5.62
CA SER A 138 -3.21 -3.27 4.84
C SER A 138 -3.85 -3.63 3.49
N PHE A 139 -3.52 -4.80 2.92
CA PHE A 139 -4.12 -5.32 1.69
C PHE A 139 -5.41 -6.13 1.93
N LYS A 140 -5.90 -6.17 3.17
CA LYS A 140 -7.17 -6.80 3.52
C LYS A 140 -8.25 -5.75 3.77
N THR A 141 -9.43 -6.00 3.23
CA THR A 141 -10.61 -5.17 3.50
C THR A 141 -11.57 -5.93 4.39
N TYR A 142 -11.99 -5.27 5.47
CA TYR A 142 -12.91 -5.83 6.45
C TYR A 142 -14.17 -4.98 6.58
N LEU A 143 -15.29 -5.65 6.82
CA LEU A 143 -16.50 -5.04 7.36
C LEU A 143 -16.54 -5.25 8.87
N THR A 144 -16.93 -4.21 9.59
CA THR A 144 -17.06 -4.21 11.05
C THR A 144 -18.45 -3.82 11.52
N ASP A 145 -19.26 -3.22 10.65
CA ASP A 145 -20.65 -2.85 10.94
C ASP A 145 -21.58 -4.05 10.70
N PRO A 146 -22.39 -4.47 11.70
CA PRO A 146 -23.29 -5.61 11.55
C PRO A 146 -24.30 -5.49 10.40
N LYS A 147 -24.81 -4.29 10.10
CA LYS A 147 -25.75 -4.09 8.98
C LYS A 147 -25.04 -4.23 7.64
N GLN A 148 -23.82 -3.69 7.53
CA GLN A 148 -23.01 -3.87 6.31
C GLN A 148 -22.67 -5.34 6.08
N ILE A 149 -22.34 -6.08 7.14
CA ILE A 149 -22.10 -7.54 7.08
C ILE A 149 -23.35 -8.27 6.59
N GLU A 150 -24.53 -7.96 7.14
CA GLU A 150 -25.80 -8.56 6.70
C GLU A 150 -26.09 -8.28 5.23
N MET A 151 -25.93 -7.03 4.79
CA MET A 151 -26.10 -6.63 3.40
C MET A 151 -25.13 -7.34 2.46
N TYR A 152 -23.86 -7.46 2.85
CA TYR A 152 -22.85 -8.17 2.06
C TYR A 152 -23.17 -9.66 1.91
N ASN A 153 -23.62 -10.31 2.99
CA ASN A 153 -24.04 -11.71 2.97
C ASN A 153 -25.26 -11.93 2.06
N ALA A 154 -26.24 -11.02 2.09
CA ALA A 154 -27.39 -11.06 1.19
C ALA A 154 -26.96 -10.90 -0.27
N PHE A 155 -26.03 -9.98 -0.56
CA PHE A 155 -25.47 -9.78 -1.89
C PHE A 155 -24.74 -11.03 -2.41
N GLU A 156 -23.85 -11.63 -1.62
CA GLU A 156 -23.12 -12.85 -2.01
C GLU A 156 -24.08 -14.02 -2.28
N LYS A 157 -25.16 -14.16 -1.49
CA LYS A 157 -26.21 -15.15 -1.75
C LYS A 157 -26.91 -14.90 -3.09
N ALA A 158 -27.29 -13.66 -3.37
CA ALA A 158 -27.96 -13.29 -4.63
C ALA A 158 -27.04 -13.54 -5.84
N LYS A 159 -25.77 -13.15 -5.74
CA LYS A 159 -24.75 -13.38 -6.77
C LYS A 159 -24.57 -14.86 -7.08
N LYS A 160 -24.48 -15.73 -6.05
CA LYS A 160 -24.40 -17.19 -6.25
C LYS A 160 -25.64 -17.75 -6.95
N ALA A 161 -26.83 -17.35 -6.51
CA ALA A 161 -28.08 -17.78 -7.15
C ALA A 161 -28.15 -17.35 -8.62
N LEU A 162 -27.69 -16.14 -8.96
CA LEU A 162 -27.60 -15.66 -10.35
C LEU A 162 -26.61 -16.48 -11.18
N LEU A 163 -25.45 -16.84 -10.63
CA LEU A 163 -24.47 -17.68 -11.32
C LEU A 163 -25.00 -19.10 -11.58
N GLU A 164 -25.68 -19.69 -10.59
CA GLU A 164 -26.34 -20.98 -10.73
C GLU A 164 -27.45 -20.93 -11.79
N LEU A 165 -28.27 -19.89 -11.77
CA LEU A 165 -29.31 -19.66 -12.76
C LEU A 165 -28.72 -19.53 -14.17
N LYS A 166 -27.64 -18.76 -14.36
CA LYS A 166 -26.94 -18.64 -15.64
C LYS A 166 -26.41 -19.99 -16.12
N LYS A 167 -25.87 -20.82 -15.20
CA LYS A 167 -25.42 -22.18 -15.52
C LYS A 167 -26.58 -23.07 -15.97
N SER A 168 -27.68 -23.11 -15.22
CA SER A 168 -28.87 -23.88 -15.58
C SER A 168 -29.47 -23.44 -16.91
N PHE A 169 -29.47 -22.14 -17.22
CA PHE A 169 -29.88 -21.64 -18.52
C PHE A 169 -28.98 -22.11 -19.64
N LYS A 170 -27.65 -22.07 -19.46
CA LYS A 170 -26.70 -22.60 -20.44
C LYS A 170 -26.93 -24.10 -20.70
N ASP A 171 -27.13 -24.86 -19.64
CA ASP A 171 -27.38 -26.31 -19.72
C ASP A 171 -28.70 -26.62 -20.46
N PHE A 172 -29.74 -25.79 -20.27
CA PHE A 172 -31.02 -25.94 -20.97
C PHE A 172 -30.99 -25.45 -22.43
N ALA A 173 -30.42 -24.27 -22.68
CA ALA A 173 -30.48 -23.60 -23.99
C ALA A 173 -29.36 -24.04 -24.96
N GLY A 174 -28.32 -24.72 -24.47
CA GLY A 174 -27.18 -25.20 -25.27
C GLY A 174 -26.15 -24.13 -25.63
N TYR A 175 -26.32 -22.89 -25.17
CA TYR A 175 -25.35 -21.80 -25.35
C TYR A 175 -25.44 -20.79 -24.20
N GLU A 176 -24.45 -19.90 -24.12
CA GLU A 176 -24.40 -18.89 -23.08
C GLU A 176 -25.30 -17.70 -23.39
N TYR A 177 -26.32 -17.47 -22.55
CA TYR A 177 -27.20 -16.30 -22.67
C TYR A 177 -26.39 -15.01 -22.45
N GLN A 178 -26.38 -14.12 -23.45
CA GLN A 178 -25.64 -12.85 -23.42
C GLN A 178 -26.51 -11.64 -23.00
N GLY A 179 -27.81 -11.84 -22.78
CA GLY A 179 -28.68 -10.78 -22.29
C GLY A 179 -28.53 -10.58 -20.77
N ASP A 180 -28.98 -9.42 -20.30
CA ASP A 180 -29.01 -9.12 -18.87
C ASP A 180 -30.24 -9.79 -18.24
N LEU A 181 -30.05 -10.59 -17.19
CA LEU A 181 -31.14 -11.21 -16.41
C LEU A 181 -31.80 -10.19 -15.45
N THR A 182 -31.43 -8.92 -15.53
CA THR A 182 -31.57 -7.91 -14.47
C THR A 182 -32.71 -6.92 -14.67
N GLU A 183 -33.57 -7.08 -15.68
CA GLU A 183 -34.79 -6.26 -15.77
C GLU A 183 -35.76 -6.64 -14.62
N LEU A 184 -35.55 -5.96 -13.49
CA LEU A 184 -36.41 -5.99 -12.32
C LEU A 184 -37.56 -5.01 -12.55
N ILE A 185 -38.78 -5.51 -12.46
CA ILE A 185 -39.99 -4.68 -12.39
C ILE A 185 -40.34 -4.44 -10.93
N GLN A 186 -40.70 -3.20 -10.61
CA GLN A 186 -41.31 -2.88 -9.31
C GLN A 186 -42.82 -3.00 -9.42
N ARG A 187 -43.42 -3.78 -8.53
CA ARG A 187 -44.86 -3.98 -8.42
C ARG A 187 -45.31 -3.87 -6.98
N LYS A 188 -46.53 -3.38 -6.77
CA LYS A 188 -47.14 -3.40 -5.43
C LYS A 188 -47.73 -4.78 -5.18
N ASN A 189 -47.38 -5.39 -4.04
CA ASN A 189 -48.03 -6.63 -3.60
C ASN A 189 -49.46 -6.35 -3.09
N TYR A 190 -50.17 -7.41 -2.72
CA TYR A 190 -51.53 -7.33 -2.17
C TYR A 190 -51.63 -6.58 -0.83
N LYS A 191 -50.50 -6.24 -0.20
CA LYS A 191 -50.40 -5.40 1.00
C LYS A 191 -49.96 -3.96 0.68
N ASN A 192 -49.94 -3.57 -0.60
CA ASN A 192 -49.46 -2.26 -1.08
C ASN A 192 -47.96 -1.96 -0.86
N GLU A 193 -47.16 -2.98 -0.56
CA GLU A 193 -45.70 -2.83 -0.43
C GLU A 193 -45.04 -2.94 -1.81
N PHE A 194 -44.03 -2.12 -2.08
CA PHE A 194 -43.24 -2.23 -3.30
C PHE A 194 -42.34 -3.45 -3.23
N VAL A 195 -42.49 -4.35 -4.19
CA VAL A 195 -41.67 -5.55 -4.36
C VAL A 195 -40.97 -5.45 -5.71
N SER A 196 -39.66 -5.67 -5.72
CA SER A 196 -38.87 -5.79 -6.95
C SER A 196 -38.81 -7.25 -7.35
N GLU A 197 -39.26 -7.59 -8.55
CA GLU A 197 -39.32 -8.96 -9.06
C GLU A 197 -38.78 -9.00 -10.50
N LEU A 198 -38.27 -10.13 -10.95
CA LEU A 198 -37.90 -10.33 -12.36
C LEU A 198 -39.13 -10.15 -13.26
N ASP A 199 -38.98 -9.48 -14.42
CA ASP A 199 -40.09 -9.38 -15.38
C ASP A 199 -40.46 -10.77 -15.91
N PRO A 200 -41.65 -11.30 -15.57
CA PRO A 200 -42.07 -12.61 -16.03
C PRO A 200 -42.26 -12.67 -17.55
N LYS A 201 -42.42 -11.54 -18.26
CA LYS A 201 -42.55 -11.53 -19.73
C LYS A 201 -41.27 -12.00 -20.42
N ASN A 202 -40.10 -11.65 -19.89
CA ASN A 202 -38.81 -12.09 -20.45
C ASN A 202 -38.61 -13.60 -20.22
N LEU A 203 -39.01 -14.10 -19.04
CA LEU A 203 -39.00 -15.52 -18.70
C LEU A 203 -39.96 -16.34 -19.57
N ILE A 204 -41.18 -15.83 -19.79
CA ILE A 204 -42.22 -16.49 -20.59
C ILE A 204 -41.86 -16.49 -22.08
N TYR A 205 -41.33 -15.38 -22.62
CA TYR A 205 -40.90 -15.31 -24.02
C TYR A 205 -39.81 -16.36 -24.32
N PHE A 206 -38.84 -16.51 -23.40
CA PHE A 206 -37.76 -17.47 -23.53
C PHE A 206 -38.22 -18.93 -23.47
N ILE A 207 -39.16 -19.26 -22.57
CA ILE A 207 -39.72 -20.61 -22.46
C ILE A 207 -40.57 -20.93 -23.70
N ARG A 208 -41.38 -19.97 -24.18
CA ARG A 208 -42.39 -20.21 -25.23
C ARG A 208 -41.80 -20.44 -26.62
N ASP A 209 -40.67 -19.83 -26.96
CA ASP A 209 -40.02 -20.00 -28.27
C ASP A 209 -39.16 -21.27 -28.40
N ARG A 210 -38.92 -22.00 -27.30
CA ARG A 210 -37.97 -23.14 -27.27
C ARG A 210 -38.49 -24.41 -26.63
N THR A 211 -39.74 -24.40 -26.18
CA THR A 211 -40.41 -25.64 -25.80
C THR A 211 -40.74 -26.41 -27.10
N PRO A 212 -40.37 -27.70 -27.24
CA PRO A 212 -40.73 -28.48 -28.42
C PRO A 212 -42.24 -28.42 -28.61
N LYS A 213 -42.70 -28.05 -29.82
CA LYS A 213 -44.11 -28.13 -30.16
C LYS A 213 -44.47 -29.62 -30.21
N ASN A 214 -45.12 -30.12 -29.17
CA ASN A 214 -45.90 -31.34 -29.25
C ASN A 214 -47.16 -31.08 -30.07
#